data_AF-A0A5N4E519-F1
#
_entry.id   AF-A0A5N4E519-F1
#
_cell.length_a   1.000
_cell.length_b   1.000
_cell.length_c   1.000
_cell.angle_alpha   90.00
_cell.angle_beta   90.00
_cell.angle_gamma   90.00
#
_symmetry.space_group_name_H-M   'P 1'
#
loop_
_entity.id
_entity.type
_entity.pdbx_description
1 polymer ?
#
loop_
_entity_poly.entity_id
_entity_poly.type
_entity_poly.pdbx_seq_one_letter_code
_entity_poly.pdbx_strand_id
1 'polypeptide(L)'
;MHFLFRLIVFFYVWGIFTAQGQKGEEEVKIEVLHRPENCSKTSKKGDLLNAHYDGFLAKDGSKFYCRRNYSLAYSFQQKQGIAAPVWIAAEGKIPPDATLIFEIELYAVTKGPRSIETFKQIDTDNDRQLSKTEINHYLKKEFEKDEKPRDKSYQNAVLEDIFKKNDHDGDGFISPKEYNVYQHDEL
;
A
#
# COMPACT_ATOMS: atom_id res chain seq x y z
N MET A 1 -38.09 -40.35 27.54
CA MET A 1 -36.93 -40.54 26.64
C MET A 1 -36.80 -39.48 25.53
N HIS A 2 -37.90 -38.91 24.99
CA HIS A 2 -37.85 -37.86 23.95
C HIS A 2 -37.43 -36.46 24.45
N PHE A 3 -37.71 -36.14 25.73
CA PHE A 3 -37.47 -34.80 26.29
C PHE A 3 -35.98 -34.56 26.63
N LEU A 4 -35.28 -35.60 27.10
CA LEU A 4 -33.84 -35.57 27.37
C LEU A 4 -33.02 -35.44 26.07
N PHE A 5 -33.49 -36.01 24.96
CA PHE A 5 -32.81 -35.93 23.67
C PHE A 5 -32.86 -34.51 23.06
N ARG A 6 -33.96 -33.78 23.27
CA ARG A 6 -34.10 -32.39 22.82
C ARG A 6 -33.19 -31.41 23.58
N LEU A 7 -32.99 -31.63 24.88
CA LEU A 7 -32.09 -30.81 25.69
C LEU A 7 -30.62 -31.00 25.26
N ILE A 8 -30.20 -32.24 25.00
CA ILE A 8 -28.83 -32.55 24.58
C ILE A 8 -28.52 -31.92 23.23
N VAL A 9 -29.42 -32.02 22.24
CA VAL A 9 -29.21 -31.37 20.92
C VAL A 9 -29.14 -29.83 21.04
N PHE A 10 -29.93 -29.23 21.93
CA PHE A 10 -29.85 -27.77 22.17
C PHE A 10 -28.50 -27.34 22.76
N PHE A 11 -27.92 -28.10 23.68
CA PHE A 11 -26.59 -27.81 24.24
C PHE A 11 -25.46 -28.02 23.21
N TYR A 12 -25.56 -29.03 22.34
CA TYR A 12 -24.59 -29.26 21.27
C TYR A 12 -24.63 -28.16 20.18
N VAL A 13 -25.82 -27.65 19.83
CA VAL A 13 -25.94 -26.56 18.84
C VAL A 13 -25.49 -25.21 19.42
N TRP A 14 -25.71 -24.96 20.72
CA TRP A 14 -25.25 -23.72 21.36
C TRP A 14 -23.74 -23.72 21.62
N GLY A 15 -23.14 -24.88 21.93
CA GLY A 15 -21.69 -25.01 22.13
C GLY A 15 -20.84 -24.81 20.88
N ILE A 16 -21.43 -24.97 19.67
CA ILE A 16 -20.72 -24.73 18.40
C ILE A 16 -20.72 -23.23 18.04
N PHE A 17 -21.66 -22.43 18.55
CA PHE A 17 -21.78 -21.01 18.18
C PHE A 17 -20.81 -20.06 18.93
N THR A 18 -20.14 -20.52 20.00
CA THR A 18 -19.24 -19.66 20.79
C THR A 18 -17.76 -19.71 20.37
N ALA A 19 -17.46 -20.21 19.17
CA ALA A 19 -16.09 -20.19 18.62
C ALA A 19 -15.93 -19.14 17.50
N GLN A 20 -16.54 -17.96 17.64
CA GLN A 20 -16.09 -16.79 16.91
C GLN A 20 -14.90 -16.21 17.67
N GLY A 21 -13.69 -16.67 17.32
CA GLY A 21 -12.46 -16.02 17.75
C GLY A 21 -12.55 -14.54 17.41
N GLN A 22 -12.53 -13.69 18.44
CA GLN A 22 -12.41 -12.25 18.27
C GLN A 22 -11.04 -12.00 17.64
N LYS A 23 -11.00 -11.81 16.32
CA LYS A 23 -9.85 -11.23 15.64
C LYS A 23 -9.84 -9.76 16.02
N GLY A 24 -9.23 -9.45 17.17
CA GLY A 24 -9.00 -8.08 17.60
C GLY A 24 -8.28 -7.33 16.49
N GLU A 25 -8.73 -6.11 16.20
CA GLU A 25 -7.94 -5.19 15.39
C GLU A 25 -6.65 -4.90 16.17
N GLU A 26 -5.59 -5.64 15.87
CA GLU A 26 -4.27 -5.34 16.40
C GLU A 26 -3.77 -4.05 15.75
N GLU A 27 -3.93 -2.95 16.49
CA GLU A 27 -3.50 -1.63 16.07
C GLU A 27 -1.96 -1.52 16.11
N VAL A 28 -1.37 -0.95 15.06
CA VAL A 28 0.07 -0.71 14.98
C VAL A 28 0.43 0.46 15.90
N LYS A 29 1.26 0.22 16.91
CA LYS A 29 1.80 1.28 17.77
C LYS A 29 2.89 2.07 17.04
N ILE A 30 2.75 3.40 17.00
CA ILE A 30 3.71 4.32 16.36
C ILE A 30 4.39 5.17 17.43
N GLU A 31 5.71 5.31 17.35
CA GLU A 31 6.51 6.17 18.21
C GLU A 31 7.43 7.05 17.35
N VAL A 32 7.50 8.36 17.66
CA VAL A 32 8.33 9.32 16.93
C VAL A 32 9.63 9.51 17.70
N LEU A 33 10.73 8.92 17.20
CA LEU A 33 12.06 9.02 17.82
C LEU A 33 12.70 10.40 17.61
N HIS A 34 12.51 10.98 16.42
CA HIS A 34 13.10 12.26 16.06
C HIS A 34 12.23 13.01 15.04
N ARG A 35 12.07 14.32 15.22
CA ARG A 35 11.47 15.23 14.25
C ARG A 35 12.38 16.45 14.08
N PRO A 36 12.80 16.80 12.85
CA PRO A 36 13.59 18.01 12.60
C PRO A 36 12.82 19.27 13.01
N GLU A 37 13.52 20.29 13.53
CA GLU A 37 12.92 21.56 13.99
C GLU A 37 12.16 22.28 12.87
N ASN A 38 12.69 22.28 11.65
CA ASN A 38 12.08 22.89 10.47
C ASN A 38 11.43 21.83 9.57
N CYS A 39 10.29 21.29 9.99
CA CYS A 39 9.52 20.29 9.23
C CYS A 39 8.13 20.84 8.86
N SER A 40 8.05 21.51 7.71
CA SER A 40 6.80 22.11 7.20
C SER A 40 5.91 21.16 6.40
N LYS A 41 6.45 20.00 5.98
CA LYS A 41 5.73 19.01 5.19
C LYS A 41 5.57 17.71 5.97
N THR A 42 4.34 17.21 6.05
CA THR A 42 4.01 15.90 6.62
C THR A 42 3.49 14.99 5.51
N SER A 43 3.77 13.70 5.61
CA SER A 43 3.23 12.71 4.68
C SER A 43 1.74 12.52 4.86
N LYS A 44 1.06 12.22 3.75
CA LYS A 44 -0.37 11.90 3.70
C LYS A 44 -0.59 10.61 2.91
N LYS A 45 -1.70 9.92 3.20
CA LYS A 45 -2.09 8.70 2.48
C LYS A 45 -2.05 8.96 0.98
N GLY A 46 -1.37 8.09 0.24
CA GLY A 46 -1.16 8.24 -1.20
C GLY A 46 0.14 8.93 -1.60
N ASP A 47 0.88 9.59 -0.70
CA ASP A 47 2.21 10.12 -0.98
C ASP A 47 3.24 9.02 -1.21
N LEU A 48 4.28 9.33 -1.98
CA LEU A 48 5.44 8.48 -2.16
C LEU A 48 6.47 8.85 -1.08
N LEU A 49 6.80 7.87 -0.24
CA LEU A 49 7.74 8.01 0.85
C LEU A 49 9.05 7.37 0.43
N ASN A 50 10.11 8.16 0.47
CA ASN A 50 11.47 7.66 0.34
C ASN A 50 12.05 7.47 1.74
N ALA A 51 12.21 6.22 2.18
CA ALA A 51 12.69 5.92 3.52
C ALA A 51 13.69 4.76 3.56
N HIS A 52 14.55 4.76 4.57
CA HIS A 52 15.22 3.57 5.05
C HIS A 52 14.38 2.94 6.16
N TYR A 53 14.35 1.61 6.19
CA TYR A 53 13.71 0.90 7.28
C TYR A 53 14.53 -0.32 7.67
N ASP A 54 14.54 -0.58 8.96
CA ASP A 54 15.16 -1.74 9.58
C ASP A 54 14.07 -2.49 10.36
N GLY A 55 14.09 -3.82 10.28
CA GLY A 55 13.08 -4.68 10.88
C GLY A 55 13.66 -5.60 11.95
N PHE A 56 13.00 -5.66 13.11
CA PHE A 56 13.41 -6.43 14.29
C PHE A 56 12.26 -7.28 14.84
N LEU A 57 12.58 -8.44 15.44
CA LEU A 57 11.60 -9.25 16.18
C LEU A 57 11.45 -8.70 17.60
N ALA A 58 10.22 -8.45 18.06
CA ALA A 58 10.00 -7.90 19.40
C ALA A 58 10.40 -8.87 20.52
N LYS A 59 10.39 -10.18 20.25
CA LYS A 59 10.67 -11.23 21.23
C LYS A 59 12.11 -11.21 21.73
N ASP A 60 13.07 -11.01 20.83
CA ASP A 60 14.51 -11.12 21.12
C ASP A 60 15.34 -9.93 20.61
N GLY A 61 14.72 -8.96 19.93
CA GLY A 61 15.40 -7.81 19.32
C GLY A 61 16.24 -8.17 18.09
N SER A 62 16.17 -9.41 17.60
CA SER A 62 16.98 -9.84 16.47
C SER A 62 16.53 -9.14 15.19
N LYS A 63 17.51 -8.64 14.42
CA LYS A 63 17.27 -7.96 13.16
C LYS A 63 17.01 -8.97 12.06
N PHE A 64 15.79 -9.00 11.51
CA PHE A 64 15.44 -9.89 10.40
C PHE A 64 15.64 -9.22 9.03
N TYR A 65 15.63 -7.88 8.98
CA TYR A 65 15.83 -7.12 7.75
C TYR A 65 16.68 -5.86 7.97
N CYS A 66 17.65 -5.62 7.10
CA CYS A 66 18.51 -4.44 7.09
C CYS A 66 18.56 -3.83 5.69
N ARG A 67 18.00 -2.63 5.51
CA ARG A 67 18.02 -1.96 4.21
C ARG A 67 19.39 -1.38 3.87
N ARG A 68 20.15 -0.93 4.88
CA ARG A 68 21.44 -0.23 4.72
C ARG A 68 22.52 -1.05 4.00
N ASN A 69 22.36 -2.37 3.88
CA ASN A 69 23.26 -3.23 3.10
C ASN A 69 23.03 -3.17 1.57
N TYR A 70 21.92 -2.59 1.09
CA TYR A 70 21.55 -2.55 -0.34
C TYR A 70 21.63 -1.14 -0.97
N SER A 71 22.18 -0.16 -0.24
CA SER A 71 22.58 1.19 -0.73
C SER A 71 21.53 2.07 -1.42
N LEU A 72 20.26 1.66 -1.50
CA LEU A 72 19.21 2.42 -2.18
C LEU A 72 18.06 2.68 -1.23
N ALA A 73 17.66 3.93 -1.07
CA ALA A 73 16.42 4.30 -0.39
C ALA A 73 15.22 3.86 -1.26
N TYR A 74 14.17 3.29 -0.66
CA TYR A 74 13.01 2.80 -1.42
C TYR A 74 11.89 3.83 -1.39
N SER A 75 11.39 4.15 -2.57
CA SER A 75 10.16 4.91 -2.73
C SER A 75 8.96 3.96 -2.66
N PHE A 76 8.13 4.08 -1.64
CA PHE A 76 6.87 3.34 -1.53
C PHE A 76 5.69 4.29 -1.34
N GLN A 77 4.56 3.96 -1.96
CA GLN A 77 3.36 4.77 -1.79
C GLN A 77 2.69 4.44 -0.46
N GLN A 78 2.45 5.46 0.38
CA GLN A 78 1.80 5.30 1.67
C GLN A 78 0.40 4.72 1.47
N LYS A 79 0.21 3.49 1.96
CA LYS A 79 -1.08 2.81 2.07
C LYS A 79 -1.49 2.76 3.54
N GLN A 80 -2.70 2.28 3.81
CA GLN A 80 -3.15 2.02 5.18
C GLN A 80 -2.34 0.83 5.72
N GLY A 81 -1.39 1.09 6.61
CA GLY A 81 -0.43 0.11 7.10
C GLY A 81 0.83 -0.05 6.26
N ILE A 82 1.89 -0.55 6.90
CA ILE A 82 3.26 -0.69 6.36
C ILE A 82 3.47 -2.08 5.72
N ALA A 83 2.41 -2.87 5.54
CA ALA A 83 2.50 -4.32 5.40
C ALA A 83 3.12 -4.83 4.09
N ALA A 84 2.97 -4.12 2.96
CA ALA A 84 3.29 -4.68 1.65
C ALA A 84 4.80 -4.94 1.37
N PRO A 85 5.76 -4.11 1.81
CA PRO A 85 7.19 -4.37 1.55
C PRO A 85 7.80 -5.45 2.45
N VAL A 86 7.19 -5.74 3.60
CA VAL A 86 7.76 -6.56 4.68
C VAL A 86 7.86 -8.05 4.32
N TRP A 87 6.82 -8.61 3.71
CA TRP A 87 6.76 -10.05 3.39
C TRP A 87 7.76 -10.48 2.31
N ILE A 88 8.09 -9.58 1.37
CA ILE A 88 9.03 -9.85 0.28
C ILE A 88 10.48 -9.86 0.78
N ALA A 89 10.76 -9.05 1.82
CA ALA A 89 12.11 -8.80 2.32
C ALA A 89 12.59 -9.80 3.39
N ALA A 90 11.67 -10.53 4.02
CA ALA A 90 11.97 -11.29 5.22
C ALA A 90 12.46 -12.73 4.98
N GLU A 91 12.46 -13.25 3.75
CA GLU A 91 13.01 -14.57 3.36
C GLU A 91 12.68 -15.74 4.32
N GLY A 92 11.50 -15.74 4.95
CA GLY A 92 11.11 -16.80 5.92
C GLY A 92 11.74 -16.70 7.31
N LYS A 93 12.40 -15.60 7.67
CA LYS A 93 12.99 -15.34 9.01
C LYS A 93 11.98 -14.89 10.06
N ILE A 94 10.71 -14.69 9.69
CA ILE A 94 9.65 -14.24 10.58
C ILE A 94 8.83 -15.46 11.04
N PRO A 95 8.84 -15.81 12.34
CA PRO A 95 7.96 -16.85 12.89
C PRO A 95 6.47 -16.46 12.80
N PRO A 96 5.55 -17.44 12.81
CA PRO A 96 4.12 -17.14 12.91
C PRO A 96 3.81 -16.37 14.19
N ASP A 97 2.83 -15.46 14.11
CA ASP A 97 2.36 -14.60 15.22
C ASP A 97 3.46 -13.76 15.89
N ALA A 98 4.56 -13.49 15.19
CA ALA A 98 5.64 -12.65 15.70
C ALA A 98 5.27 -11.16 15.63
N THR A 99 5.40 -10.46 16.76
CA THR A 99 5.37 -9.00 16.80
C THR A 99 6.64 -8.43 16.20
N LEU A 100 6.50 -7.49 15.28
CA LEU A 100 7.60 -6.85 14.55
C LEU A 100 7.78 -5.41 15.01
N ILE A 101 9.03 -4.97 15.10
CA ILE A 101 9.41 -3.59 15.38
C ILE A 101 10.10 -3.05 14.12
N PHE A 102 9.69 -1.86 13.68
CA PHE A 102 10.31 -1.17 12.55
C PHE A 102 10.87 0.17 12.99
N GLU A 103 12.15 0.39 12.68
CA GLU A 103 12.75 1.72 12.74
C GLU A 103 12.75 2.29 11.33
N ILE A 104 12.12 3.45 11.15
CA ILE A 104 11.92 4.08 9.83
C ILE A 104 12.54 5.46 9.84
N GLU A 105 13.43 5.71 8.89
CA GLU A 105 14.04 7.01 8.63
C GLU A 105 13.52 7.56 7.30
N LEU A 106 12.66 8.57 7.36
CA LEU A 106 12.05 9.21 6.20
C LEU A 106 12.96 10.31 5.66
N TYR A 107 13.37 10.21 4.39
CA TYR A 107 14.22 11.20 3.71
C TYR A 107 13.42 12.20 2.89
N ALA A 108 12.42 11.72 2.14
CA ALA A 108 11.65 12.58 1.25
C ALA A 108 10.19 12.12 1.16
N VAL A 109 9.32 13.11 0.99
CA VAL A 109 7.90 12.92 0.68
C VAL A 109 7.64 13.60 -0.65
N THR A 110 7.16 12.84 -1.63
CA THR A 110 6.69 13.38 -2.91
C THR A 110 5.23 12.99 -3.12
N LYS A 111 4.48 13.80 -3.87
CA LYS A 111 3.10 13.45 -4.22
C LYS A 111 3.12 12.16 -5.02
N GLY A 112 2.37 11.15 -4.56
CA GLY A 112 2.28 9.90 -5.29
C GLY A 112 1.43 10.04 -6.55
N PRO A 113 1.61 9.14 -7.53
CA PRO A 113 0.91 9.23 -8.81
C PRO A 113 -0.61 9.11 -8.67
N ARG A 114 -1.12 8.46 -7.61
CA ARG A 114 -2.56 8.24 -7.40
C ARG A 114 -3.27 9.31 -6.56
N SER A 115 -2.86 10.57 -6.72
CA SER A 115 -3.49 11.70 -6.04
C SER A 115 -4.60 12.33 -6.89
N ILE A 116 -5.57 13.03 -6.29
CA ILE A 116 -6.59 13.79 -7.04
C ILE A 116 -5.93 14.81 -7.96
N GLU A 117 -4.90 15.50 -7.46
CA GLU A 117 -4.16 16.51 -8.22
C GLU A 117 -3.52 15.90 -9.47
N THR A 118 -2.90 14.73 -9.35
CA THR A 118 -2.31 14.01 -10.48
C THR A 118 -3.37 13.51 -11.44
N PHE A 119 -4.50 12.97 -10.94
CA PHE A 119 -5.61 12.54 -11.77
C PHE A 119 -6.10 13.69 -12.65
N LYS A 120 -6.33 14.88 -12.07
CA LYS A 120 -6.73 16.10 -12.79
C LYS A 120 -5.68 16.63 -13.77
N GLN A 121 -4.39 16.32 -13.55
CA GLN A 121 -3.34 16.72 -14.49
C GLN A 121 -3.29 15.81 -15.72
N ILE A 122 -3.74 14.56 -15.58
CA ILE A 122 -3.77 13.57 -16.66
C ILE A 122 -5.07 13.70 -17.46
N ASP A 123 -6.20 13.90 -16.77
CA ASP A 123 -7.53 14.17 -17.33
C ASP A 123 -7.54 15.56 -17.99
N THR A 124 -7.23 15.61 -19.28
CA THR A 124 -7.05 16.85 -20.05
C THR A 124 -8.35 17.38 -20.63
N ASP A 125 -9.31 16.48 -20.91
CA ASP A 125 -10.62 16.84 -21.43
C ASP A 125 -11.68 17.05 -20.32
N ASN A 126 -11.31 16.78 -19.06
CA ASN A 126 -12.14 16.95 -17.86
C ASN A 126 -13.41 16.08 -17.87
N ASP A 127 -13.36 14.94 -18.54
CA ASP A 127 -14.47 13.98 -18.56
C ASP A 127 -14.56 13.13 -17.28
N ARG A 128 -13.59 13.33 -16.35
CA ARG A 128 -13.43 12.62 -15.07
C ARG A 128 -13.05 11.16 -15.22
N GLN A 129 -12.50 10.75 -16.35
CA GLN A 129 -12.01 9.42 -16.64
C GLN A 129 -10.62 9.54 -17.28
N LEU A 130 -9.83 8.47 -17.24
CA LEU A 130 -8.51 8.47 -17.89
C LEU A 130 -8.53 7.57 -19.11
N SER A 131 -8.40 8.17 -20.28
CA SER A 131 -8.30 7.46 -21.55
C SER A 131 -6.90 6.89 -21.78
N LYS A 132 -6.78 5.89 -22.67
CA LYS A 132 -5.46 5.36 -23.11
C LYS A 132 -4.54 6.46 -23.64
N THR A 133 -5.10 7.43 -24.34
CA THR A 133 -4.34 8.52 -24.97
C THR A 133 -3.74 9.45 -23.92
N GLU A 134 -4.50 9.81 -22.90
CA GLU A 134 -4.05 10.70 -21.82
C GLU A 134 -2.97 10.06 -20.97
N ILE A 135 -3.16 8.80 -20.58
CA ILE A 135 -2.15 8.05 -19.82
C ILE A 135 -0.88 7.89 -20.66
N ASN A 136 -1.00 7.58 -21.95
CA ASN A 136 0.15 7.48 -22.83
C ASN A 136 0.90 8.82 -22.94
N HIS A 137 0.17 9.93 -23.05
CA HIS A 137 0.77 11.27 -23.08
C HIS A 137 1.52 11.59 -21.78
N TYR A 138 0.90 11.30 -20.64
CA TYR A 138 1.52 11.48 -19.32
C TYR A 138 2.79 10.63 -19.16
N LEU A 139 2.72 9.33 -19.47
CA LEU A 139 3.87 8.41 -19.37
C LEU A 139 5.03 8.85 -20.25
N LYS A 140 4.75 9.27 -21.49
CA LYS A 140 5.78 9.77 -22.40
C LYS A 140 6.52 10.97 -21.80
N LYS A 141 5.78 11.94 -21.25
CA LYS A 141 6.36 13.13 -20.58
C LYS A 141 7.18 12.75 -19.36
N GLU A 142 6.76 11.73 -18.61
CA GLU A 142 7.50 11.27 -17.44
C GLU A 142 8.78 10.53 -17.82
N PHE A 143 8.77 9.72 -18.87
CA PHE A 143 9.98 9.07 -19.39
C PHE A 143 10.96 10.03 -20.04
N GLU A 144 10.50 11.15 -20.62
CA GLU A 144 11.37 12.18 -21.17
C GLU A 144 12.15 12.95 -20.10
N LYS A 145 11.67 12.96 -18.84
CA LYS A 145 12.42 13.53 -17.70
C LYS A 145 13.56 12.62 -17.26
N ASP A 146 13.45 11.32 -17.50
CA ASP A 146 14.54 10.38 -17.26
C ASP A 146 15.54 10.51 -18.41
N GLU A 147 16.81 10.81 -18.14
CA GLU A 147 17.87 10.92 -19.16
C GLU A 147 18.14 9.62 -19.95
N LYS A 148 17.45 8.51 -19.62
CA LYS A 148 17.62 7.20 -20.23
C LYS A 148 16.49 6.92 -21.22
N PRO A 149 16.77 6.87 -22.54
CA PRO A 149 15.76 6.51 -23.52
C PRO A 149 15.28 5.07 -23.29
N ARG A 150 13.97 4.88 -23.14
CA ARG A 150 13.32 3.57 -23.06
C ARG A 150 12.72 3.20 -24.42
N ASP A 151 12.69 1.91 -24.73
CA ASP A 151 12.09 1.40 -25.97
C ASP A 151 10.58 1.68 -26.03
N LYS A 152 10.05 1.99 -27.23
CA LYS A 152 8.60 2.17 -27.48
C LYS A 152 7.80 0.91 -27.15
N SER A 153 8.38 -0.28 -27.38
CA SER A 153 7.73 -1.55 -27.02
C SER A 153 7.44 -1.65 -25.53
N TYR A 154 8.38 -1.18 -24.70
CA TYR A 154 8.21 -1.13 -23.25
C TYR A 154 7.12 -0.14 -22.83
N GLN A 155 7.04 1.03 -23.48
CA GLN A 155 5.98 2.01 -23.20
C GLN A 155 4.58 1.44 -23.43
N ASN A 156 4.39 0.75 -24.55
CA ASN A 156 3.13 0.08 -24.86
C ASN A 156 2.82 -1.03 -23.85
N ALA A 157 3.82 -1.84 -23.48
CA ALA A 157 3.64 -2.90 -22.50
C ALA A 157 3.20 -2.33 -21.13
N VAL A 158 3.82 -1.24 -20.68
CA VAL A 158 3.44 -0.56 -19.42
C VAL A 158 2.02 -0.02 -19.49
N LEU A 159 1.64 0.62 -20.61
CA LEU A 159 0.30 1.16 -20.81
C LEU A 159 -0.77 0.04 -20.73
N GLU A 160 -0.58 -1.06 -21.44
CA GLU A 160 -1.51 -2.19 -21.42
C GLU A 160 -1.59 -2.85 -20.04
N ASP A 161 -0.46 -2.95 -19.34
CA ASP A 161 -0.42 -3.46 -17.97
C ASP A 161 -1.19 -2.57 -16.98
N ILE A 162 -1.19 -1.26 -17.19
CA ILE A 162 -1.97 -0.31 -16.38
C ILE A 162 -3.46 -0.57 -16.58
N PHE A 163 -3.94 -0.59 -17.83
CA PHE A 163 -5.36 -0.83 -18.10
C PHE A 163 -5.79 -2.20 -17.59
N LYS A 164 -5.06 -3.27 -17.91
CA LYS A 164 -5.37 -4.62 -17.46
C LYS A 164 -5.52 -4.77 -15.94
N LYS A 165 -4.82 -3.95 -15.15
CA LYS A 165 -4.84 -4.02 -13.67
C LYS A 165 -5.90 -3.12 -13.03
N ASN A 166 -6.35 -2.07 -13.71
CA ASN A 166 -7.18 -1.02 -13.11
C ASN A 166 -8.55 -0.88 -13.79
N ASP A 167 -8.64 -1.06 -15.11
CA ASP A 167 -9.90 -1.11 -15.85
C ASP A 167 -10.63 -2.42 -15.50
N HIS A 168 -11.49 -2.33 -14.50
CA HIS A 168 -12.15 -3.47 -13.88
C HIS A 168 -13.51 -3.76 -14.51
N ASP A 169 -14.17 -2.74 -15.04
CA ASP A 169 -15.43 -2.89 -15.76
C ASP A 169 -15.25 -3.10 -17.28
N GLY A 170 -14.03 -2.90 -17.79
CA GLY A 170 -13.66 -3.19 -19.17
C GLY A 170 -14.18 -2.16 -20.16
N ASP A 171 -14.50 -0.95 -19.71
CA ASP A 171 -15.05 0.12 -20.55
C ASP A 171 -13.97 0.84 -21.40
N GLY A 172 -12.69 0.54 -21.17
CA GLY A 172 -11.55 1.11 -21.88
C GLY A 172 -11.09 2.45 -21.32
N PHE A 173 -11.62 2.86 -20.17
CA PHE A 173 -11.25 4.03 -19.40
C PHE A 173 -10.84 3.61 -17.98
N ILE A 174 -10.26 4.54 -17.22
CA ILE A 174 -10.00 4.32 -15.80
C ILE A 174 -10.71 5.41 -15.02
N SER A 175 -11.78 5.03 -14.33
CA SER A 175 -12.53 5.94 -13.47
C SER A 175 -11.75 6.34 -12.21
N PRO A 176 -12.15 7.40 -11.47
CA PRO A 176 -11.49 7.79 -10.22
C PRO A 176 -11.54 6.69 -9.15
N LYS A 177 -12.57 5.83 -9.20
CA LYS A 177 -12.74 4.69 -8.30
C LYS A 177 -11.73 3.60 -8.62
N GLU A 178 -11.59 3.26 -9.89
CA GLU A 178 -10.65 2.24 -10.40
C GLU A 178 -9.19 2.66 -10.25
N TYR A 179 -8.91 3.95 -10.48
CA TYR A 179 -7.59 4.53 -10.23
C TYR A 179 -7.21 4.54 -8.74
N ASN A 180 -8.18 4.24 -7.85
CA ASN A 180 -8.03 4.27 -6.41
C ASN A 180 -7.50 5.65 -5.96
N VAL A 181 -8.14 6.70 -6.49
CA VAL A 181 -7.87 8.09 -6.11
C VAL A 181 -8.21 8.24 -4.64
N TYR A 182 -7.20 8.40 -3.80
CA TYR A 182 -7.45 8.73 -2.40
C TYR A 182 -7.97 10.16 -2.35
N GLN A 183 -9.15 10.35 -1.75
CA GLN A 183 -9.62 11.68 -1.41
C GLN A 183 -8.62 12.31 -0.44
N HIS A 184 -8.11 13.49 -0.80
CA HIS A 184 -7.32 14.30 0.10
C HIS A 184 -8.27 14.85 1.16
N ASP A 185 -8.52 14.04 2.18
CA ASP A 185 -9.12 14.57 3.39
C ASP A 185 -8.04 15.41 4.07
N GLU A 186 -8.26 16.72 4.01
CA GLU A 186 -7.60 17.69 4.86
C GLU A 186 -7.93 17.30 6.31
N LEU A 187 -6.92 16.81 7.04
CA LEU A 187 -6.87 16.97 8.49
C LEU A 187 -6.24 18.33 8.79
#